data_AF-A0A518UB54-F1
#
_entry.id   AF-A0A518UB54-F1
#
_cell.length_a   1.000
_cell.length_b   1.000
_cell.length_c   1.000
_cell.angle_alpha   90.00
_cell.angle_beta   90.00
_cell.angle_gamma   90.00
#
_symmetry.space_group_name_H-M   'P 1'
#
loop_
_entity.id
_entity.type
_entity.pdbx_description
1 polymer ?
#
loop_
_entity_poly.entity_id
_entity_poly.type
_entity_poly.pdbx_seq_one_letter_code
_entity_poly.pdbx_strand_id
1 'polypeptide(L)'
;MSALPPDREEEARGTSASGNEKEAPPAGPPQGRRSHRTEPQSGEPSSPPSSGRGLGGKPINPRRRARELAIQGLYQWQVGGQDEAAVLVQSESAPGFDKADGELFKALIGGVMAQDAALRELLVPHIARNWNEVSPIERSVLLLAACELRFHPETPYRVIINEAIELAKTFGGTDGHKFVNGVLDKLAPVLRPQEATRNR
;
A
#
# COMPACT_ATOMS: atom_id res chain seq x y z
N MET A 1 38.65 44.24 9.32
CA MET A 1 38.32 44.99 10.54
C MET A 1 36.93 44.55 10.96
N SER A 2 36.85 43.48 11.75
CA SER A 2 36.58 43.49 13.20
C SER A 2 35.06 43.36 13.44
N ALA A 3 34.52 42.48 14.26
CA ALA A 3 35.04 41.42 15.12
C ALA A 3 33.88 40.46 15.46
N LEU A 4 34.20 39.18 15.70
CA LEU A 4 33.39 38.18 16.44
C LEU A 4 33.70 38.30 17.95
N PRO A 5 33.04 37.53 18.86
CA PRO A 5 31.70 37.66 19.44
C PRO A 5 31.82 37.95 20.96
N PRO A 6 30.84 37.58 21.81
CA PRO A 6 31.24 36.55 22.77
C PRO A 6 30.19 35.47 23.08
N ASP A 7 30.75 34.33 23.47
CA ASP A 7 30.14 33.16 24.10
C ASP A 7 29.28 33.48 25.33
N ARG A 8 28.27 32.64 25.57
CA ARG A 8 27.94 32.18 26.93
C ARG A 8 27.42 30.74 26.93
N GLU A 9 28.27 29.88 27.45
CA GLU A 9 27.92 28.63 28.11
C GLU A 9 27.12 28.92 29.39
N GLU A 10 26.11 28.10 29.69
CA GLU A 10 25.71 27.84 31.09
C GLU A 10 25.21 26.39 31.23
N GLU A 11 25.95 25.63 32.04
CA GLU A 11 25.60 24.31 32.55
C GLU A 11 24.30 24.34 33.38
N ALA A 12 23.52 23.26 33.31
CA ALA A 12 22.74 22.82 34.45
C ALA A 12 22.79 21.29 34.58
N ARG A 13 23.29 20.88 35.74
CA ARG A 13 23.60 19.53 36.23
C ARG A 13 22.37 18.80 36.77
N GLY A 14 22.45 17.46 36.77
CA GLY A 14 21.92 16.58 37.84
C GLY A 14 20.41 16.30 37.77
N THR A 15 19.87 15.14 38.13
CA THR A 15 20.35 14.10 39.05
C THR A 15 19.42 12.88 38.97
N SER A 16 20.01 11.71 39.27
CA SER A 16 19.42 10.56 39.98
C SER A 16 18.63 9.49 39.23
N ALA A 17 19.34 8.38 39.06
CA ALA A 17 18.85 7.02 38.96
C ALA A 17 18.40 6.47 40.34
N SER A 18 17.44 5.55 40.31
CA SER A 18 17.10 4.52 41.33
C SER A 18 16.52 3.36 40.49
N GLY A 19 17.00 2.11 40.46
CA GLY A 19 17.42 1.23 41.55
C GLY A 19 16.19 0.91 42.42
N ASN A 20 15.68 -0.31 42.61
CA ASN A 20 16.25 -1.64 42.41
C ASN A 20 15.13 -2.71 42.58
N GLU A 21 15.22 -3.79 41.80
CA GLU A 21 15.04 -5.24 42.12
C GLU A 21 13.97 -5.83 43.08
N LYS A 22 13.57 -7.07 42.69
CA LYS A 22 13.15 -8.26 43.48
C LYS A 22 11.68 -8.30 43.95
N GLU A 23 10.95 -9.41 43.99
CA GLU A 23 11.30 -10.84 44.07
C GLU A 23 10.04 -11.69 43.76
N ALA A 24 10.23 -12.90 43.22
CA ALA A 24 9.29 -14.04 43.24
C ALA A 24 10.15 -15.28 43.56
N PRO A 25 9.60 -16.51 43.78
CA PRO A 25 8.35 -17.02 44.35
C PRO A 25 8.69 -17.91 45.61
N PRO A 26 7.90 -18.93 46.06
CA PRO A 26 7.97 -20.27 45.43
C PRO A 26 6.71 -21.18 45.55
N ALA A 27 6.82 -22.34 44.90
CA ALA A 27 5.84 -23.40 44.67
C ALA A 27 5.57 -24.36 45.85
N GLY A 28 4.51 -25.19 45.74
CA GLY A 28 4.30 -26.39 46.56
C GLY A 28 3.03 -27.22 46.20
N PRO A 29 3.10 -28.55 45.99
CA PRO A 29 2.01 -29.44 45.48
C PRO A 29 1.47 -30.37 46.62
N PRO A 30 0.92 -31.62 46.46
CA PRO A 30 0.42 -32.42 45.31
C PRO A 30 -0.88 -33.29 45.58
N GLN A 31 -1.34 -34.00 44.52
CA GLN A 31 -1.89 -35.39 44.48
C GLN A 31 -3.28 -35.81 45.05
N GLY A 32 -4.01 -36.60 44.23
CA GLY A 32 -5.06 -37.57 44.62
C GLY A 32 -5.74 -38.22 43.39
N ARG A 33 -5.17 -39.28 42.80
CA ARG A 33 -5.53 -40.72 42.91
C ARG A 33 -6.92 -41.17 42.39
N ARG A 34 -6.85 -41.96 41.31
CA ARG A 34 -7.45 -43.31 41.05
C ARG A 34 -8.94 -43.51 40.68
N SER A 35 -9.11 -43.96 39.43
CA SER A 35 -9.63 -45.28 38.99
C SER A 35 -11.11 -45.66 39.17
N HIS A 36 -11.81 -45.90 38.04
CA HIS A 36 -12.81 -46.98 37.78
C HIS A 36 -13.30 -46.82 36.31
N ARG A 37 -13.00 -47.76 35.39
CA ARG A 37 -13.74 -48.99 35.02
C ARG A 37 -15.13 -48.72 34.41
N THR A 38 -15.32 -48.93 33.09
CA THR A 38 -16.21 -49.95 32.45
C THR A 38 -16.09 -49.95 30.91
N GLU A 39 -15.78 -51.12 30.34
CA GLU A 39 -16.26 -51.85 29.14
C GLU A 39 -16.69 -51.19 27.79
N PRO A 40 -16.64 -51.97 26.68
CA PRO A 40 -16.52 -51.48 25.31
C PRO A 40 -17.86 -51.37 24.56
N GLN A 41 -17.95 -50.45 23.60
CA GLN A 41 -19.01 -50.44 22.59
C GLN A 41 -18.43 -50.16 21.20
N SER A 42 -18.59 -51.16 20.35
CA SER A 42 -18.53 -51.09 18.90
C SER A 42 -19.66 -50.21 18.36
N GLY A 43 -19.29 -49.17 17.59
CA GLY A 43 -20.23 -48.29 16.90
C GLY A 43 -19.53 -47.42 15.85
N GLU A 44 -19.70 -47.83 14.59
CA GLU A 44 -19.75 -47.04 13.35
C GLU A 44 -18.56 -46.17 12.87
N PRO A 45 -18.32 -46.13 11.54
CA PRO A 45 -17.19 -45.42 10.95
C PRO A 45 -17.40 -43.90 11.03
N SER A 46 -16.44 -43.23 11.65
CA SER A 46 -16.29 -41.77 11.65
C SER A 46 -16.15 -41.25 10.23
N SER A 47 -17.14 -40.47 9.77
CA SER A 47 -16.96 -39.54 8.66
C SER A 47 -15.77 -38.60 8.96
N PRO A 48 -14.98 -38.20 7.96
CA PRO A 48 -13.87 -37.28 8.20
C PRO A 48 -14.40 -35.96 8.76
N PRO A 49 -13.67 -35.28 9.66
CA PRO A 49 -14.06 -33.96 10.12
C PRO A 49 -14.14 -33.04 8.90
N SER A 50 -15.34 -32.52 8.67
CA SER A 50 -15.60 -31.45 7.71
C SER A 50 -14.59 -30.34 7.93
N SER A 51 -13.72 -30.16 6.95
CA SER A 51 -13.19 -28.87 6.51
C SER A 51 -13.39 -27.75 7.52
N GLY A 52 -12.40 -27.58 8.40
CA GLY A 52 -12.27 -26.37 9.18
C GLY A 52 -12.41 -25.20 8.23
N ARG A 53 -13.49 -24.43 8.40
CA ARG A 53 -13.74 -23.16 7.73
C ARG A 53 -12.50 -22.30 7.89
N GLY A 54 -11.63 -22.30 6.88
CA GLY A 54 -10.62 -21.28 6.72
C GLY A 54 -11.35 -19.96 6.70
N LEU A 55 -10.95 -19.05 7.59
CA LEU A 55 -11.42 -17.67 7.64
C LEU A 55 -11.28 -17.11 6.22
N GLY A 56 -12.41 -16.98 5.54
CA GLY A 56 -12.49 -16.61 4.14
C GLY A 56 -12.11 -15.14 3.95
N GLY A 57 -10.81 -14.85 3.98
CA GLY A 57 -10.28 -13.61 3.42
C GLY A 57 -10.63 -13.57 1.94
N LYS A 58 -11.20 -12.46 1.49
CA LYS A 58 -11.48 -12.23 0.05
C LYS A 58 -10.20 -12.54 -0.74
N PRO A 59 -10.25 -13.34 -1.82
CA PRO A 59 -9.06 -13.68 -2.59
C PRO A 59 -8.35 -12.40 -3.00
N ILE A 60 -7.05 -12.32 -2.70
CA ILE A 60 -6.22 -11.17 -3.06
C ILE A 60 -6.10 -11.14 -4.57
N ASN A 61 -6.51 -10.03 -5.18
CA ASN A 61 -6.36 -9.82 -6.62
C ASN A 61 -4.90 -9.39 -6.90
N PRO A 62 -4.10 -10.19 -7.63
CA PRO A 62 -2.69 -9.89 -7.85
C PRO A 62 -2.44 -8.56 -8.56
N ARG A 63 -3.30 -8.18 -9.51
CA ARG A 63 -3.19 -6.92 -10.25
C ARG A 63 -3.51 -5.72 -9.37
N ARG A 64 -4.54 -5.83 -8.52
CA ARG A 64 -4.84 -4.78 -7.53
C ARG A 64 -3.67 -4.63 -6.56
N ARG A 65 -3.11 -5.74 -6.08
CA ARG A 65 -1.96 -5.73 -5.17
C ARG A 65 -0.73 -5.08 -5.82
N ALA A 66 -0.47 -5.37 -7.10
CA ALA A 66 0.58 -4.72 -7.87
C ALA A 66 0.40 -3.19 -7.92
N ARG A 67 -0.82 -2.70 -8.16
CA ARG A 67 -1.11 -1.26 -8.16
C ARG A 67 -0.95 -0.62 -6.78
N GLU A 68 -1.39 -1.28 -5.71
CA GLU A 68 -1.19 -0.80 -4.34
C GLU A 68 0.30 -0.60 -4.02
N LEU A 69 1.13 -1.58 -4.37
CA LEU A 69 2.58 -1.51 -4.20
C LEU A 69 3.19 -0.42 -5.09
N ALA A 70 2.71 -0.27 -6.34
CA ALA A 70 3.16 0.79 -7.23
C ALA A 70 2.87 2.18 -6.65
N ILE A 71 1.70 2.42 -6.06
CA ILE A 71 1.39 3.70 -5.41
C ILE A 71 2.35 4.00 -4.25
N GLN A 72 2.71 3.00 -3.45
CA GLN A 72 3.67 3.15 -2.35
C GLN A 72 5.06 3.49 -2.88
N GLY A 73 5.55 2.78 -3.90
CA GLY A 73 6.82 3.05 -4.55
C GLY A 73 6.88 4.45 -5.19
N LEU A 74 5.83 4.84 -5.92
CA LEU A 74 5.74 6.18 -6.53
C LEU A 74 5.68 7.30 -5.49
N TYR A 75 5.07 7.06 -4.34
CA TYR A 75 5.10 8.01 -3.22
C TYR A 75 6.52 8.17 -2.67
N GLN A 76 7.23 7.06 -2.44
CA GLN A 76 8.62 7.06 -1.96
C GLN A 76 9.54 7.77 -2.95
N TRP A 77 9.36 7.55 -4.25
CA TRP A 77 10.08 8.28 -5.30
C TRP A 77 9.81 9.79 -5.25
N GLN A 78 8.54 10.20 -5.23
CA GLN A 78 8.16 11.61 -5.27
C GLN A 78 8.60 12.39 -4.02
N VAL A 79 8.52 11.78 -2.84
CA VAL A 79 8.82 12.45 -1.57
C VAL A 79 10.28 12.28 -1.17
N GLY A 80 10.85 11.10 -1.41
CA GLY A 80 12.20 10.73 -0.99
C GLY A 80 13.26 10.82 -2.09
N GLY A 81 12.89 11.09 -3.35
CA GLY A 81 13.83 11.25 -4.46
C GLY A 81 14.64 10.00 -4.82
N GLN A 82 14.15 8.82 -4.46
CA GLN A 82 14.84 7.54 -4.71
C GLN A 82 14.89 7.23 -6.21
N ASP A 83 15.96 6.59 -6.68
CA ASP A 83 15.98 6.11 -8.07
C ASP A 83 15.07 4.87 -8.27
N GLU A 84 14.82 4.51 -9.52
CA GLU A 84 13.93 3.41 -9.88
C GLU A 84 14.39 2.08 -9.28
N ALA A 85 15.70 1.81 -9.29
CA ALA A 85 16.26 0.56 -8.79
C ALA A 85 16.02 0.42 -7.28
N ALA A 86 16.22 1.49 -6.51
CA ALA A 86 15.95 1.52 -5.08
C ALA A 86 14.46 1.29 -4.77
N VAL A 87 13.56 1.93 -5.53
CA VAL A 87 12.10 1.75 -5.37
C VAL A 87 11.69 0.30 -5.64
N LEU A 88 12.22 -0.32 -6.69
CA LEU A 88 11.92 -1.71 -7.04
C LEU A 88 12.39 -2.67 -5.94
N VAL A 89 13.66 -2.56 -5.52
CA VAL A 89 14.23 -3.44 -4.47
C VAL A 89 13.47 -3.32 -3.15
N GLN A 90 13.14 -2.09 -2.75
CA GLN A 90 12.39 -1.85 -1.52
C GLN A 90 10.97 -2.42 -1.60
N SER A 91 10.30 -2.26 -2.74
CA SER A 91 8.94 -2.76 -2.95
C SER A 91 8.87 -4.28 -3.04
N GLU A 92 9.85 -4.92 -3.69
CA GLU A 92 9.98 -6.39 -3.76
C GLU A 92 10.19 -7.03 -2.38
N SER A 93 10.79 -6.28 -1.45
CA SER A 93 11.00 -6.71 -0.07
C SER A 93 9.77 -6.48 0.83
N ALA A 94 8.72 -5.83 0.33
CA ALA A 94 7.54 -5.49 1.13
C ALA A 94 6.63 -6.71 1.37
N PRO A 95 5.99 -6.82 2.55
CA PRO A 95 5.05 -7.90 2.83
C PRO A 95 3.91 -7.97 1.79
N GLY A 96 3.62 -9.17 1.30
CA GLY A 96 2.54 -9.37 0.33
C GLY A 96 2.93 -9.05 -1.12
N PHE A 97 4.20 -8.80 -1.42
CA PHE A 97 4.70 -8.74 -2.80
C PHE A 97 4.58 -10.10 -3.51
N ASP A 98 4.75 -11.20 -2.78
CA ASP A 98 4.57 -12.59 -3.25
C ASP A 98 3.18 -12.87 -3.84
N LYS A 99 2.19 -12.03 -3.51
CA LYS A 99 0.80 -12.14 -3.96
C LYS A 99 0.46 -11.16 -5.08
N ALA A 100 1.42 -10.32 -5.48
CA ALA A 100 1.25 -9.32 -6.52
C ALA A 100 1.57 -9.89 -7.90
N ASP A 101 0.95 -9.29 -8.93
CA ASP A 101 1.42 -9.43 -10.30
C ASP A 101 2.72 -8.62 -10.46
N GLY A 102 3.86 -9.28 -10.27
CA GLY A 102 5.18 -8.65 -10.25
C GLY A 102 5.60 -8.04 -11.60
N GLU A 103 5.16 -8.64 -12.71
CA GLU A 103 5.42 -8.09 -14.05
C GLU A 103 4.65 -6.80 -14.27
N LEU A 104 3.37 -6.78 -13.93
CA LEU A 104 2.57 -5.56 -13.97
C LEU A 104 3.17 -4.48 -13.06
N PHE A 105 3.55 -4.84 -11.82
CA PHE A 105 4.17 -3.88 -10.89
C PHE A 105 5.41 -3.21 -11.51
N LYS A 106 6.33 -3.99 -12.09
CA LYS A 106 7.55 -3.46 -12.73
C LYS A 106 7.23 -2.59 -13.93
N ALA A 107 6.31 -3.03 -14.78
CA ALA A 107 5.86 -2.26 -15.95
C ALA A 107 5.25 -0.91 -15.54
N LEU A 108 4.49 -0.87 -14.44
CA LEU A 108 3.88 0.35 -13.91
C LEU A 108 4.91 1.32 -13.33
N ILE A 109 5.83 0.84 -12.48
CA ILE A 109 6.87 1.70 -11.88
C ILE A 109 7.77 2.28 -12.98
N GLY A 110 8.34 1.43 -13.83
CA GLY A 110 9.24 1.88 -14.90
C GLY A 110 8.52 2.76 -15.91
N GLY A 111 7.28 2.41 -16.28
CA GLY A 111 6.45 3.20 -17.19
C GLY A 111 6.16 4.60 -16.66
N VAL A 112 5.80 4.75 -15.38
CA VAL A 112 5.54 6.05 -14.77
C VAL A 112 6.83 6.87 -14.65
N MET A 113 7.90 6.30 -14.08
CA MET A 113 9.14 7.04 -13.83
C MET A 113 9.83 7.47 -15.13
N ALA A 114 9.83 6.62 -16.16
CA ALA A 114 10.40 6.95 -17.46
C ALA A 114 9.59 7.98 -18.26
N GLN A 115 8.28 8.10 -17.99
CA GLN A 115 7.35 8.96 -18.74
C GLN A 115 6.77 10.11 -17.91
N ASP A 116 7.30 10.38 -16.72
CA ASP A 116 6.72 11.34 -15.76
C ASP A 116 6.35 12.68 -16.41
N ALA A 117 7.30 13.31 -17.11
CA ALA A 117 7.07 14.60 -17.76
C ALA A 117 5.92 14.53 -18.77
N ALA A 118 5.91 13.50 -19.63
CA ALA A 118 4.89 13.33 -20.65
C ALA A 118 3.51 12.97 -20.06
N LEU A 119 3.47 12.20 -18.97
CA LEU A 119 2.22 11.89 -18.26
C LEU A 119 1.68 13.13 -17.55
N ARG A 120 2.55 13.93 -16.93
CA ARG A 120 2.18 15.19 -16.30
C ARG A 120 1.62 16.19 -17.31
N GLU A 121 2.21 16.30 -18.49
CA GLU A 121 1.70 17.15 -19.58
C GLU A 121 0.27 16.77 -19.99
N LEU A 122 -0.06 15.48 -19.98
CA LEU A 122 -1.42 15.01 -20.26
C LEU A 122 -2.40 15.31 -19.12
N LEU A 123 -1.94 15.29 -17.86
CA LEU A 123 -2.78 15.45 -16.68
C LEU A 123 -3.08 16.90 -16.34
N VAL A 124 -2.08 17.78 -16.42
CA VAL A 124 -2.16 19.19 -15.99
C VAL A 124 -3.36 19.94 -16.59
N PRO A 125 -3.69 19.82 -17.90
CA PRO A 125 -4.86 20.49 -18.49
C PRO A 125 -6.20 20.14 -17.85
N HIS A 126 -6.29 19.00 -17.14
CA HIS A 126 -7.52 18.51 -16.52
C HIS A 126 -7.61 18.84 -15.02
N ILE A 127 -6.58 19.46 -14.46
CA ILE A 127 -6.47 19.80 -13.03
C ILE A 127 -6.59 21.32 -12.87
N ALA A 128 -7.55 21.75 -12.03
CA ALA A 128 -7.82 23.18 -11.84
C ALA A 128 -6.82 23.89 -10.90
N ARG A 129 -6.19 23.14 -9.99
CA ARG A 129 -5.19 23.64 -9.04
C ARG A 129 -3.77 23.47 -9.56
N ASN A 130 -2.79 24.12 -8.95
CA ASN A 130 -1.40 23.91 -9.36
C ASN A 130 -1.02 22.45 -9.11
N TRP A 131 -0.23 21.84 -10.01
CA TRP A 131 0.26 20.48 -9.85
C TRP A 131 0.92 20.29 -8.48
N ASN A 132 1.70 21.29 -8.05
CA ASN A 132 2.42 21.27 -6.78
C ASN A 132 1.51 21.32 -5.54
N GLU A 133 0.22 21.62 -5.69
CA GLU A 133 -0.80 21.61 -4.62
C GLU A 133 -1.59 20.30 -4.58
N VAL A 134 -1.46 19.45 -5.60
CA VAL A 134 -2.01 18.08 -5.60
C VAL A 134 -1.19 17.24 -4.63
N SER A 135 -1.81 16.46 -3.75
CA SER A 135 -1.06 15.66 -2.78
C SER A 135 -0.22 14.58 -3.50
N PRO A 136 0.93 14.13 -2.93
CA PRO A 136 1.76 13.10 -3.54
C PRO A 136 1.00 11.81 -3.84
N ILE A 137 0.05 11.41 -2.99
CA ILE A 137 -0.79 10.23 -3.23
C ILE A 137 -1.71 10.42 -4.44
N GLU A 138 -2.41 11.56 -4.52
CA GLU A 138 -3.26 11.87 -5.68
C GLU A 138 -2.43 11.91 -6.97
N ARG A 139 -1.23 12.50 -6.94
CA ARG A 139 -0.30 12.47 -8.09
C ARG A 139 0.11 11.06 -8.47
N SER A 140 0.50 10.21 -7.50
CA SER A 140 0.83 8.81 -7.76
C SER A 140 -0.30 8.08 -8.46
N VAL A 141 -1.54 8.24 -7.97
CA VAL A 141 -2.72 7.59 -8.55
C VAL A 141 -3.00 8.09 -9.96
N LEU A 142 -2.93 9.40 -10.18
CA LEU A 142 -3.15 9.99 -11.49
C LEU A 142 -2.09 9.59 -12.52
N LEU A 143 -0.82 9.61 -12.13
CA LEU A 143 0.29 9.18 -12.98
C LEU A 143 0.18 7.70 -13.34
N LEU A 144 -0.12 6.84 -12.36
CA LEU A 144 -0.32 5.41 -12.56
C LEU A 144 -1.46 5.14 -13.55
N ALA A 145 -2.62 5.77 -13.33
CA ALA A 145 -3.78 5.61 -14.20
C ALA A 145 -3.53 6.15 -15.61
N ALA A 146 -2.86 7.30 -15.75
CA ALA A 146 -2.49 7.86 -17.05
C ALA A 146 -1.51 6.93 -17.81
N CYS A 147 -0.56 6.32 -17.10
CA CYS A 147 0.36 5.34 -17.65
C CYS A 147 -0.37 4.09 -18.16
N GLU A 148 -1.28 3.52 -17.37
CA GLU A 148 -2.11 2.39 -17.81
C GLU A 148 -2.99 2.76 -19.01
N LEU A 149 -3.69 3.89 -18.95
CA LEU A 149 -4.52 4.37 -20.05
C LEU A 149 -3.70 4.53 -21.33
N ARG A 150 -2.45 4.98 -21.25
CA ARG A 150 -1.62 5.21 -22.44
C ARG A 150 -0.98 3.93 -22.98
N PHE A 151 -0.48 3.06 -22.12
CA PHE A 151 0.44 1.98 -22.52
C PHE A 151 -0.12 0.56 -22.36
N HIS A 152 -1.27 0.38 -21.70
CA HIS A 152 -1.84 -0.94 -21.39
C HIS A 152 -3.20 -1.15 -22.07
N PRO A 153 -3.26 -1.27 -23.41
CA PRO A 153 -4.52 -1.38 -24.14
C PRO A 153 -5.33 -2.64 -23.93
N GLU A 154 -4.73 -3.66 -23.34
CA GLU A 154 -5.41 -4.87 -22.90
C GLU A 154 -6.29 -4.65 -21.67
N THR A 155 -6.09 -3.56 -20.92
CA THR A 155 -6.92 -3.23 -19.74
C THR A 155 -7.97 -2.19 -20.10
N PRO A 156 -9.28 -2.50 -20.00
CA PRO A 156 -10.35 -1.54 -20.35
C PRO A 156 -10.29 -0.28 -19.48
N TYR A 157 -10.48 0.90 -20.09
CA TYR A 157 -10.30 2.18 -19.39
C TYR A 157 -11.16 2.33 -18.11
N ARG A 158 -12.38 1.76 -18.11
CA ARG A 158 -13.26 1.77 -16.93
C ARG A 158 -12.71 0.98 -15.75
N VAL A 159 -12.01 -0.12 -16.02
CA VAL A 159 -11.34 -0.90 -14.98
C VAL A 159 -10.23 -0.05 -14.36
N ILE A 160 -9.43 0.63 -15.19
CA ILE A 160 -8.36 1.51 -14.74
C ILE A 160 -8.92 2.65 -13.87
N ILE A 161 -9.98 3.33 -14.33
CA ILE A 161 -10.63 4.41 -13.57
C ILE A 161 -11.16 3.89 -12.23
N ASN A 162 -11.88 2.77 -12.22
CA ASN A 162 -12.42 2.19 -10.99
C ASN A 162 -11.30 1.84 -9.99
N GLU A 163 -10.22 1.19 -10.44
CA GLU A 163 -9.08 0.87 -9.57
C GLU A 163 -8.39 2.14 -9.05
N ALA A 164 -8.21 3.17 -9.88
CA ALA A 164 -7.64 4.44 -9.45
C ALA A 164 -8.47 5.13 -8.36
N ILE A 165 -9.80 5.10 -8.47
CA ILE A 165 -10.71 5.64 -7.46
C ILE A 165 -10.62 4.84 -6.16
N GLU A 166 -10.60 3.51 -6.23
CA GLU A 166 -10.48 2.66 -5.04
C GLU A 166 -9.11 2.82 -4.35
N LEU A 167 -8.03 3.00 -5.11
CA LEU A 167 -6.71 3.34 -4.57
C LEU A 167 -6.73 4.72 -3.89
N ALA A 168 -7.35 5.72 -4.51
CA ALA A 168 -7.50 7.05 -3.93
C ALA A 168 -8.34 7.04 -2.64
N LYS A 169 -9.35 6.17 -2.52
CA LYS A 169 -10.09 5.96 -1.27
C LYS A 169 -9.24 5.27 -0.19
N THR A 170 -8.37 4.36 -0.60
CA THR A 170 -7.54 3.57 0.31
C THR A 170 -6.38 4.39 0.89
N PHE A 171 -5.74 5.22 0.07
CA PHE A 171 -4.52 5.94 0.45
C PHE A 171 -4.69 7.46 0.57
N GLY A 172 -5.72 8.03 -0.05
CA GLY A 172 -5.94 9.48 -0.10
C GLY A 172 -6.76 10.02 1.07
N GLY A 173 -6.92 11.35 1.10
CA GLY A 173 -7.78 12.02 2.07
C GLY A 173 -9.28 11.89 1.74
N THR A 174 -10.13 12.46 2.61
CA THR A 174 -11.60 12.34 2.61
C THR A 174 -12.28 12.56 1.25
N ASP A 175 -11.72 13.39 0.37
CA ASP A 175 -12.28 13.70 -0.95
C ASP A 175 -11.33 13.43 -2.14
N GLY A 176 -10.15 12.85 -1.91
CA GLY A 176 -9.14 12.64 -2.97
C GLY A 176 -9.66 11.80 -4.14
N HIS A 177 -10.51 10.82 -3.85
CA HIS A 177 -11.13 9.96 -4.86
C HIS A 177 -12.09 10.71 -5.81
N LYS A 178 -12.81 11.74 -5.33
CA LYS A 178 -13.68 12.56 -6.19
C LYS A 178 -12.84 13.40 -7.15
N PHE A 179 -11.73 13.95 -6.67
CA PHE A 179 -10.77 14.67 -7.49
C PHE A 179 -10.17 13.77 -8.57
N VAL A 180 -9.67 12.58 -8.20
CA VAL A 180 -9.12 11.60 -9.14
C VAL A 180 -10.14 11.22 -10.20
N ASN A 181 -11.38 10.89 -9.79
CA ASN A 181 -12.45 10.57 -10.74
C ASN A 181 -12.68 11.70 -11.76
N GLY A 182 -12.83 12.94 -11.27
CA GLY A 182 -13.11 14.09 -12.14
C GLY A 182 -11.99 14.43 -13.14
N VAL A 183 -10.73 14.09 -12.82
CA VAL A 183 -9.59 14.23 -13.74
C VAL A 183 -9.61 13.11 -14.78
N LEU A 184 -9.76 11.86 -14.34
CA LEU A 184 -9.70 10.70 -15.22
C LEU A 184 -10.90 10.62 -16.18
N ASP A 185 -12.08 11.07 -15.77
CA ASP A 185 -13.27 11.18 -16.64
C ASP A 185 -13.02 12.10 -17.86
N LYS A 186 -12.14 13.09 -17.72
CA LYS A 186 -11.76 14.00 -18.80
C LYS A 186 -10.60 13.45 -19.63
N LEU A 187 -9.61 12.83 -18.97
CA LEU A 187 -8.42 12.31 -19.64
C LEU A 187 -8.72 11.05 -20.47
N ALA A 188 -9.50 10.12 -19.94
CA ALA A 188 -9.67 8.82 -20.56
C ALA A 188 -10.29 8.88 -21.98
N PRO A 189 -11.31 9.71 -22.28
CA PRO A 189 -11.80 9.86 -23.65
C PRO A 189 -10.78 10.43 -24.63
N VAL A 190 -9.80 11.21 -24.15
CA VAL A 190 -8.71 11.76 -24.97
C VAL A 190 -7.73 10.66 -25.37
N LEU A 191 -7.37 9.78 -24.43
CA LEU A 191 -6.43 8.68 -24.67
C LEU A 191 -7.09 7.45 -25.31
N ARG A 192 -8.39 7.23 -25.05
CA ARG A 192 -9.16 6.04 -25.45
C ARG A 192 -10.48 6.40 -26.15
N PRO A 193 -10.45 7.18 -27.25
CA PRO A 193 -11.67 7.63 -27.91
C PRO A 193 -12.53 6.46 -28.40
N GLN A 194 -11.91 5.37 -28.87
CA GLN A 194 -12.62 4.19 -29.38
C GLN A 194 -13.45 3.46 -28.31
N GLU A 195 -12.97 3.42 -27.06
CA GLU A 195 -13.67 2.78 -25.94
C GLU A 195 -14.78 3.68 -25.36
N ALA A 196 -14.63 5.00 -25.49
CA ALA A 196 -15.61 5.99 -25.05
C ALA A 196 -16.84 6.01 -25.97
N THR A 197 -16.66 5.90 -27.29
CA THR A 197 -17.77 5.92 -28.26
C THR A 197 -18.62 4.65 -28.18
N ARG A 198 -18.03 3.49 -27.87
CA ARG A 198 -18.75 2.20 -27.88
C ARG A 198 -19.76 2.02 -26.74
N ASN A 199 -19.81 2.94 -25.78
CA ASN A 199 -20.61 2.81 -24.57
C ASN A 199 -21.39 4.08 -24.21
N ARG A 200 -21.71 4.92 -25.20
CA ARG A 200 -22.74 5.96 -25.08
C ARG A 200 -24.08 5.43 -25.55
#